data_AF-A0A915XJ77-F1
#
_entry.id   AF-A0A915XJ77-F1
#
_cell.length_a   1.000
_cell.length_b   1.000
_cell.length_c   1.000
_cell.angle_alpha   90.00
_cell.angle_beta   90.00
_cell.angle_gamma   90.00
#
_symmetry.space_group_name_H-M   'P 1'
#
loop_
_entity.id
_entity.type
_entity.pdbx_description
1 polymer ?
#
loop_
_entity_poly.entity_id
_entity_poly.type
_entity_poly.pdbx_seq_one_letter_code
_entity_poly.pdbx_strand_id
1 'polypeptide(L)'
;MSGKQKDIPATVEQGEGCVEIIFSDEIPRELIEKQVQECQSGTCQCCTPAFRENVESFEIVPDRELKVRVTGKITKEQIMENILSCAPKLGREA
;
A
#
# COMPACT_ATOMS: atom_id res chain seq x y z
N MET A 1 4.79 -9.92 -24.26
CA MET A 1 5.71 -8.90 -23.73
C MET A 1 5.56 -8.89 -22.23
N SER A 2 6.60 -9.33 -21.51
CA SER A 2 6.57 -9.52 -20.06
C SER A 2 6.38 -8.19 -19.35
N GLY A 3 5.27 -8.04 -18.63
CA GLY A 3 5.04 -6.90 -17.75
C GLY A 3 6.11 -6.91 -16.66
N LYS A 4 6.93 -5.86 -16.61
CA LYS A 4 7.86 -5.64 -15.51
C LYS A 4 7.01 -5.43 -14.26
N GLN A 5 6.87 -6.46 -13.43
CA GLN A 5 6.52 -6.30 -12.02
C GLN A 5 7.56 -5.31 -11.48
N LYS A 6 7.12 -4.09 -11.15
CA LYS A 6 8.00 -3.15 -10.45
C LYS A 6 8.21 -3.77 -9.08
N ASP A 7 9.43 -4.21 -8.79
CA ASP A 7 9.87 -4.62 -7.46
C ASP A 7 9.70 -3.41 -6.53
N ILE A 8 8.55 -3.34 -5.88
CA ILE A 8 8.33 -2.39 -4.79
C ILE A 8 8.90 -3.09 -3.57
N PRO A 9 9.80 -2.44 -2.81
CA PRO A 9 10.46 -3.08 -1.68
C PRO A 9 9.46 -3.13 -0.51
N ALA A 10 8.44 -3.98 -0.64
CA ALA A 10 7.38 -4.21 0.31
C ALA A 10 6.91 -5.66 0.21
N THR A 11 6.69 -6.28 1.37
CA THR A 11 6.05 -7.60 1.48
C THR A 11 4.57 -7.40 1.75
N VAL A 12 3.71 -8.20 1.11
CA VAL A 12 2.26 -8.16 1.31
C VAL A 12 1.79 -9.50 1.85
N GLU A 13 1.16 -9.47 3.02
CA GLU A 13 0.66 -10.66 3.71
C GLU A 13 -0.87 -10.59 3.86
N GLN A 14 -1.55 -11.68 3.49
CA GLN A 14 -3.00 -11.79 3.64
C GLN A 14 -3.33 -12.29 5.05
N GLY A 15 -4.06 -11.49 5.81
CA GLY A 15 -4.67 -11.87 7.08
C GLY A 15 -6.16 -12.17 6.95
N GLU A 16 -6.78 -12.55 8.07
CA GLU A 16 -8.24 -12.70 8.17
C GLU A 16 -8.89 -11.32 8.23
N GLY A 17 -9.67 -10.96 7.20
CA GLY A 17 -10.36 -9.66 7.10
C GLY A 17 -9.44 -8.45 6.90
N CYS A 18 -8.15 -8.67 6.71
CA CYS A 18 -7.16 -7.60 6.51
C CYS A 18 -6.01 -8.06 5.61
N VAL A 19 -5.27 -7.07 5.10
CA VAL A 19 -4.00 -7.26 4.41
C VAL A 19 -2.96 -6.38 5.07
N GLU A 20 -1.79 -6.94 5.33
CA GLU A 20 -0.66 -6.21 5.90
C GLU A 20 0.40 -5.97 4.83
N ILE A 21 0.87 -4.73 4.76
CA ILE A 21 1.95 -4.28 3.87
C ILE A 21 3.13 -3.91 4.76
N ILE A 22 4.22 -4.64 4.61
CA ILE A 22 5.45 -4.44 5.35
C ILE A 22 6.44 -3.78 4.39
N PHE A 23 6.68 -2.50 4.56
CA PHE A 23 7.62 -1.76 3.71
C PHE A 23 9.05 -1.93 4.19
N SER A 24 9.97 -2.07 3.25
CA SER A 24 11.42 -2.02 3.49
C SER A 24 11.81 -0.67 4.10
N ASP A 25 12.87 -0.67 4.90
CA ASP A 25 13.48 0.53 5.47
C ASP A 25 14.12 1.44 4.40
N GLU A 26 14.29 0.93 3.18
CA GLU A 26 14.69 1.68 1.99
C GLU A 26 13.66 2.75 1.59
N ILE A 27 12.41 2.62 2.03
CA ILE A 27 11.37 3.62 1.78
C ILE A 27 11.31 4.61 2.95
N PRO A 28 11.48 5.93 2.70
CA PRO A 28 11.27 6.94 3.72
C PRO A 28 9.88 6.83 4.34
N ARG A 29 9.84 6.67 5.67
CA ARG A 29 8.60 6.53 6.45
C ARG A 29 7.58 7.63 6.16
N GLU A 30 8.05 8.87 6.03
CA GLU A 30 7.22 10.04 5.73
C GLU A 30 6.46 9.91 4.39
N LEU A 31 7.03 9.23 3.39
CA LEU A 31 6.36 9.02 2.10
C LEU A 31 5.23 8.01 2.23
N ILE A 32 5.44 6.95 3.01
CA ILE A 32 4.40 5.95 3.30
C ILE A 32 3.30 6.56 4.15
N GLU A 33 3.65 7.31 5.21
CA GLU A 33 2.68 8.01 6.05
C GLU A 33 1.82 8.97 5.22
N LYS A 34 2.44 9.76 4.35
CA LYS A 34 1.73 10.66 3.43
C LYS A 34 0.80 9.89 2.49
N GLN A 35 1.27 8.80 1.87
CA GLN A 35 0.44 7.99 0.98
C GLN A 35 -0.76 7.39 1.73
N VAL A 36 -0.56 6.88 2.94
CA VAL A 36 -1.65 6.35 3.77
C VAL A 36 -2.67 7.44 4.10
N GLN A 37 -2.22 8.65 4.46
CA GLN A 37 -3.10 9.79 4.70
C GLN A 37 -3.89 10.19 3.44
N GLU A 38 -3.26 10.17 2.26
CA GLU A 38 -3.94 10.41 0.99
C GLU A 38 -4.99 9.32 0.69
N CYS A 39 -4.69 8.05 1.01
CA CYS A 39 -5.64 6.94 0.88
C CYS A 39 -6.82 7.09 1.84
N GLN A 40 -6.57 7.46 3.10
CA GLN A 40 -7.60 7.71 4.11
C GLN A 40 -8.50 8.90 3.75
N SER A 41 -7.91 9.99 3.25
CA SER A 41 -8.66 11.19 2.84
C SER A 41 -9.33 11.03 1.47
N GLY A 42 -9.09 9.92 0.78
CA GLY A 42 -9.61 9.67 -0.57
C GLY A 42 -9.02 10.56 -1.65
N THR A 43 -7.91 11.25 -1.37
CA THR A 43 -7.20 12.11 -2.32
C THR A 43 -6.14 11.35 -3.12
N CYS A 44 -5.82 10.11 -2.75
CA CYS A 44 -4.87 9.29 -3.48
C CYS A 44 -5.37 8.92 -4.89
N GLN A 45 -4.46 8.86 -5.87
CA GLN A 45 -4.79 8.43 -7.23
C GLN A 45 -4.67 6.91 -7.43
N CYS A 46 -4.15 6.17 -6.45
CA CYS A 46 -3.98 4.71 -6.49
C CYS A 46 -5.28 3.92 -6.38
N CYS A 47 -6.17 4.38 -5.51
CA CYS A 47 -7.30 3.58 -5.10
C CYS A 47 -8.47 3.83 -6.03
N THR A 48 -8.79 2.84 -6.86
CA THR A 48 -10.02 2.85 -7.65
C THR A 48 -11.26 2.96 -6.74
N PRO A 49 -12.39 3.52 -7.21
CA PRO A 49 -13.62 3.57 -6.43
C PRO A 49 -14.05 2.18 -5.92
N ALA A 50 -13.99 1.17 -6.79
CA ALA A 50 -14.31 -0.23 -6.44
C ALA A 50 -13.38 -0.80 -5.35
N PHE A 51 -12.10 -0.43 -5.34
CA PHE A 51 -11.19 -0.82 -4.26
C PHE A 51 -11.58 -0.13 -2.95
N ARG A 52 -11.89 1.17 -2.98
CA ARG A 52 -12.28 1.94 -1.78
C ARG A 52 -13.56 1.42 -1.13
N GLU A 53 -14.53 0.97 -1.91
CA GLU A 53 -15.77 0.37 -1.38
C GLU A 53 -15.53 -0.90 -0.56
N ASN A 54 -14.42 -1.59 -0.82
CA ASN A 54 -14.05 -2.81 -0.11
C ASN A 54 -13.11 -2.55 1.07
N VAL A 55 -12.51 -1.35 1.17
CA VAL A 55 -11.64 -0.96 2.28
C VAL A 55 -12.46 -0.31 3.38
N GLU A 56 -12.30 -0.82 4.60
CA GLU A 56 -12.91 -0.26 5.80
C GLU A 56 -11.97 0.73 6.51
N SER A 57 -10.68 0.39 6.62
CA SER A 57 -9.69 1.28 7.24
C SER A 57 -8.28 1.07 6.70
N PHE A 58 -7.46 2.12 6.81
CA PHE A 58 -6.01 2.05 6.69
C PHE A 58 -5.39 2.45 8.03
N GLU A 59 -4.47 1.65 8.55
CA GLU A 59 -3.82 1.89 9.83
C GLU A 59 -2.31 1.72 9.69
N ILE A 60 -1.55 2.64 10.29
CA ILE A 60 -0.10 2.50 10.40
C ILE A 60 0.17 1.82 11.73
N VAL A 61 0.72 0.62 11.68
CA VAL A 61 1.08 -0.14 12.88
C VAL A 61 2.48 0.32 13.30
N PRO A 62 2.64 0.92 14.50
CA PRO A 62 3.94 1.33 14.99
C PRO A 62 4.72 0.09 15.43
N ASP A 63 5.54 -0.44 14.53
CA ASP A 63 6.47 -1.53 14.80
C ASP A 63 7.90 -1.08 14.44
N ARG A 64 8.89 -1.96 14.63
CA ARG A 64 10.27 -1.75 14.19
C ARG A 64 10.36 -1.52 12.68
N GLU A 65 9.50 -2.20 11.93
CA GLU A 65 9.32 -2.02 10.49
C GLU A 65 8.03 -1.22 10.24
N LEU A 66 8.01 -0.44 9.16
CA LEU A 66 6.82 0.34 8.85
C LEU A 66 5.76 -0.56 8.21
N LYS A 67 4.72 -0.85 8.99
CA LYS A 67 3.62 -1.72 8.59
C LYS A 67 2.35 -0.92 8.37
N VAL A 68 1.69 -1.14 7.24
CA VAL A 68 0.37 -0.61 6.94
C VAL A 68 -0.62 -1.77 6.92
N ARG A 69 -1.60 -1.72 7.81
CA ARG A 69 -2.72 -2.65 7.83
C ARG A 69 -3.88 -2.03 7.09
N VAL A 70 -4.44 -2.78 6.15
CA VAL A 70 -5.64 -2.40 5.43
C VAL A 70 -6.72 -3.42 5.79
N THR A 71 -7.81 -2.96 6.38
CA THR A 71 -8.92 -3.82 6.81
C THR A 71 -10.05 -3.73 5.81
N GLY A 72 -10.74 -4.84 5.56
CA GLY A 72 -11.93 -4.88 4.71
C GLY A 72 -12.01 -6.15 3.85
N LYS A 73 -12.94 -6.15 2.90
CA LYS A 73 -13.16 -7.25 1.95
C LYS A 73 -12.19 -7.16 0.77
N ILE A 74 -10.90 -7.16 1.08
CA ILE A 74 -9.81 -6.94 0.14
C ILE A 74 -8.83 -8.10 0.12
N THR A 75 -8.23 -8.35 -1.06
CA THR A 75 -7.17 -9.34 -1.23
C THR A 75 -5.81 -8.70 -1.42
N LYS A 76 -4.75 -9.48 -1.18
CA LYS A 76 -3.37 -9.09 -1.47
C LYS A 76 -3.19 -8.62 -2.91
N GLU A 77 -3.84 -9.25 -3.90
CA GLU A 77 -3.72 -8.86 -5.31
C GLU A 77 -4.30 -7.47 -5.54
N GLN A 78 -5.47 -7.17 -4.95
CA GLN A 78 -6.08 -5.86 -5.05
C GLN A 78 -5.20 -4.77 -4.44
N ILE A 79 -4.49 -5.08 -3.34
CA ILE A 79 -3.50 -4.20 -2.71
C ILE A 79 -2.32 -3.95 -3.65
N MET A 80 -1.80 -5.00 -4.29
CA MET A 80 -0.70 -4.88 -5.24
C MET A 80 -1.09 -4.04 -6.47
N GLU A 81 -2.32 -4.20 -6.96
CA GLU A 81 -2.82 -3.47 -8.14
C GLU A 81 -3.17 -2.00 -7.84
N ASN A 82 -3.68 -1.69 -6.65
CA ASN A 82 -4.16 -0.35 -6.31
C ASN A 82 -3.11 0.43 -5.51
N ILE A 83 -2.72 -0.06 -4.32
CA ILE A 83 -1.86 0.72 -3.41
C ILE A 83 -0.43 0.70 -3.90
N LEU A 84 0.09 -0.49 -4.20
CA LEU A 84 1.49 -0.62 -4.62
C LEU A 84 1.71 -0.01 -6.01
N SER A 85 0.70 0.04 -6.90
CA SER A 85 0.85 0.76 -8.17
C SER A 85 1.13 2.26 -8.02
N CYS A 86 0.78 2.86 -6.87
CA CYS A 86 1.17 4.24 -6.50
C CYS A 86 2.06 4.33 -5.27
N ALA A 87 2.58 3.21 -4.74
CA ALA A 87 3.69 3.29 -3.79
C ALA A 87 4.73 4.23 -4.39
N PRO A 88 5.30 5.14 -3.58
CA PRO A 88 6.12 6.24 -4.09
C PRO A 88 7.07 5.68 -5.14
N LYS A 89 7.20 6.37 -6.28
CA LYS A 89 8.09 6.00 -7.39
C LYS A 89 9.54 5.90 -6.89
N LEU A 90 9.88 4.86 -6.14
CA LEU A 90 11.21 4.62 -5.57
C LEU A 90 12.03 3.84 -6.56
N GLY A 91 12.12 4.42 -7.74
CA GLY A 91 12.85 3.89 -8.86
C GLY A 91 13.07 5.00 -9.87
N ARG A 92 13.96 5.94 -9.53
CA ARG A 92 14.45 7.08 -10.35
C ARG A 92 13.40 8.16 -10.53
N GLU A 93 13.61 9.41 -10.12
CA GLU A 93 14.65 10.38 -10.53
C GLU A 93 15.10 11.16 -9.26
N ALA A 94 16.38 11.36 -8.93
CA ALA A 94 17.54 11.74 -9.74
C ALA A 94 18.82 10.99 -9.34
#